data_AF-A0A7D9I1N0-F1
#
_entry.id   AF-A0A7D9I1N0-F1
#
_cell.length_a   1.000
_cell.length_b   1.000
_cell.length_c   1.000
_cell.angle_alpha   90.00
_cell.angle_beta   90.00
_cell.angle_gamma   90.00
#
_symmetry.space_group_name_H-M   'P 1'
#
loop_
_entity.id
_entity.type
_entity.pdbx_description
1 polymer ?
#
loop_
_entity_poly.entity_id
_entity_poly.type
_entity_poly.pdbx_seq_one_letter_code
_entity_poly.pdbx_strand_id
1 'polypeptide(L)'
;MAFESKDEAAERHNAQRQQGKQKSPVGRFENMEWDKDGMKEEVNSFGDGTLVNWSELARRYGVKNKTGQMAQNGGQIAMEWLKSEGVDVERFKKRRRESDIGNIRKKMKKSVGGEITVPCPESSRKLQAKLKEKILSGEVNVGELIVPRKVNGNKSLHTTKIVYTQ
;
A
#
# COMPACT_ATOMS: atom_id res chain seq x y z
N MET A 1 7.08 -38.60 13.69
CA MET A 1 6.43 -37.46 13.02
C MET A 1 7.32 -37.04 11.86
N ALA A 2 6.85 -37.15 10.62
CA ALA A 2 7.58 -36.69 9.44
C ALA A 2 7.19 -35.24 9.16
N PHE A 3 8.18 -34.39 8.91
CA PHE A 3 7.95 -33.01 8.46
C PHE A 3 7.72 -33.01 6.94
N GLU A 4 6.78 -32.21 6.47
CA GLU A 4 6.55 -31.99 5.03
C GLU A 4 7.83 -31.41 4.37
N SER A 5 8.05 -31.77 3.11
CA SER A 5 9.15 -31.24 2.31
C SER A 5 8.91 -29.76 1.96
N LYS A 6 9.97 -29.03 1.60
CA LYS A 6 9.87 -27.61 1.22
C LYS A 6 8.95 -27.39 0.01
N ASP A 7 8.94 -28.35 -0.91
CA ASP A 7 8.16 -28.27 -2.15
C ASP A 7 6.67 -28.47 -1.86
N GLU A 8 6.33 -29.45 -1.01
CA GLU A 8 4.95 -29.67 -0.55
C GLU A 8 4.39 -28.46 0.23
N ALA A 9 5.23 -27.80 1.05
CA ALA A 9 4.84 -26.58 1.75
C ALA A 9 4.56 -25.41 0.78
N ALA A 10 5.35 -25.30 -0.30
CA ALA A 10 5.18 -24.25 -1.31
C ALA A 10 3.91 -24.47 -2.16
N GLU A 11 3.63 -25.72 -2.54
CA GLU A 11 2.43 -26.09 -3.28
C GLU A 11 1.17 -25.81 -2.48
N ARG A 12 1.16 -26.19 -1.19
CA ARG A 12 0.04 -25.89 -0.27
C ARG A 12 -0.18 -24.38 -0.12
N HIS A 13 0.88 -23.59 0.01
CA HIS A 13 0.77 -22.15 0.10
C HIS A 13 0.20 -21.53 -1.20
N ASN A 14 0.63 -22.02 -2.37
CA ASN A 14 0.09 -21.56 -3.65
C ASN A 14 -1.36 -21.98 -3.86
N ALA A 15 -1.73 -23.22 -3.51
CA ALA A 15 -3.11 -23.70 -3.56
C ALA A 15 -4.03 -22.89 -2.63
N GLN A 16 -3.61 -22.60 -1.41
CA GLN A 16 -4.35 -21.72 -0.48
C GLN A 16 -4.47 -20.29 -1.02
N ARG A 17 -3.45 -19.78 -1.69
CA ARG A 17 -3.46 -18.42 -2.28
C ARG A 17 -4.39 -18.32 -3.48
N GLN A 18 -4.53 -19.38 -4.28
CA GLN A 18 -5.48 -19.45 -5.40
C GLN A 18 -6.93 -19.67 -4.92
N GLN A 19 -7.13 -20.39 -3.82
CA GLN A 19 -8.45 -20.61 -3.21
C GLN A 19 -8.91 -19.46 -2.31
N GLY A 20 -8.04 -18.50 -2.02
CA GLY A 20 -8.39 -17.31 -1.27
C GLY A 20 -9.40 -16.46 -2.04
N LYS A 21 -10.66 -16.43 -1.57
CA LYS A 21 -11.68 -15.49 -2.06
C LYS A 21 -11.05 -14.12 -2.20
N GLN A 22 -11.10 -13.55 -3.40
CA GLN A 22 -10.61 -12.20 -3.61
C GLN A 22 -11.36 -11.27 -2.66
N LYS A 23 -10.63 -10.64 -1.74
CA LYS A 23 -11.21 -9.65 -0.84
C LYS A 23 -11.69 -8.49 -1.69
N SER A 24 -13.00 -8.25 -1.74
CA SER A 24 -13.50 -7.02 -2.36
C SER A 24 -12.93 -5.83 -1.58
N PRO A 25 -12.39 -4.80 -2.25
CA PRO A 25 -11.84 -3.63 -1.58
C PRO A 25 -12.88 -2.87 -0.76
N VAL A 26 -14.17 -3.04 -1.06
CA VAL A 26 -15.24 -2.14 -0.61
C VAL A 26 -16.23 -2.80 0.37
N GLY A 27 -16.02 -4.08 0.71
CA GLY A 27 -16.90 -4.82 1.62
C GLY A 27 -18.26 -5.16 0.96
N ARG A 28 -19.25 -5.56 1.77
CA ARG A 28 -20.61 -5.84 1.28
C ARG A 28 -21.40 -4.54 1.11
N PHE A 29 -21.67 -4.14 -0.13
CA PHE A 29 -22.43 -2.94 -0.48
C PHE A 29 -23.93 -3.21 -0.74
N GLU A 30 -24.37 -4.46 -0.71
CA GLU A 30 -25.78 -4.87 -0.93
C GLU A 30 -26.73 -4.21 0.08
N ASN A 31 -26.29 -4.02 1.33
CA ASN A 31 -27.10 -3.49 2.42
C ASN A 31 -27.06 -1.95 2.53
N MET A 32 -26.57 -1.25 1.50
CA MET A 32 -26.51 0.21 1.48
C MET A 32 -27.70 0.80 0.73
N GLU A 33 -28.32 1.80 1.35
CA GLU A 33 -29.50 2.48 0.84
C GLU A 33 -29.10 3.83 0.23
N TRP A 34 -29.44 4.01 -1.04
CA TRP A 34 -29.08 5.14 -1.91
C TRP A 34 -29.80 5.01 -3.26
N ASP A 35 -29.83 6.10 -4.02
CA ASP A 35 -30.48 6.14 -5.33
C ASP A 35 -29.59 5.52 -6.41
N LYS A 36 -29.80 4.22 -6.63
CA LYS A 36 -29.07 3.38 -7.59
C LYS A 36 -29.50 3.66 -9.04
N ASP A 37 -30.81 3.76 -9.25
CA ASP A 37 -31.40 3.88 -10.58
C ASP A 37 -31.08 5.25 -11.19
N GLY A 38 -31.24 6.32 -10.41
CA GLY A 38 -30.88 7.67 -10.85
C GLY A 38 -29.39 7.78 -11.20
N MET A 39 -28.51 7.13 -10.42
CA MET A 39 -27.07 7.11 -10.71
C MET A 39 -26.77 6.36 -12.02
N LYS A 40 -27.45 5.23 -12.26
CA LYS A 40 -27.25 4.42 -13.47
C LYS A 40 -27.67 5.19 -14.73
N GLU A 41 -28.79 5.90 -14.68
CA GLU A 41 -29.27 6.73 -15.78
C GLU A 41 -28.30 7.88 -16.09
N GLU A 42 -27.83 8.63 -15.08
CA GLU A 42 -26.85 9.71 -15.29
C GLU A 42 -25.53 9.14 -15.86
N VAL A 43 -25.05 8.01 -15.33
CA VAL A 43 -23.81 7.39 -15.81
C VAL A 43 -23.94 6.87 -17.24
N ASN A 44 -25.11 6.40 -17.66
CA ASN A 44 -25.37 5.97 -19.04
C ASN A 44 -25.54 7.13 -20.01
N SER A 45 -25.93 8.31 -19.52
CA SER A 45 -26.01 9.53 -20.33
C SER A 45 -24.63 10.08 -20.70
N PHE A 46 -23.57 9.74 -19.95
CA PHE A 46 -22.23 10.19 -20.24
C PHE A 46 -21.64 9.51 -21.49
N GLY A 47 -21.07 10.32 -22.38
CA GLY A 47 -20.29 9.83 -23.51
C GLY A 47 -18.98 9.17 -23.08
N ASP A 48 -18.44 8.32 -23.96
CA ASP A 48 -17.17 7.63 -23.75
C ASP A 48 -16.01 8.63 -23.54
N GLY A 49 -15.10 8.29 -22.62
CA GLY A 49 -13.94 9.15 -22.30
C GLY A 49 -14.25 10.35 -21.40
N THR A 50 -15.51 10.53 -20.97
CA THR A 50 -15.87 11.57 -19.98
C THR A 50 -15.17 11.32 -18.65
N LEU A 51 -14.60 12.37 -18.06
CA LEU A 51 -13.91 12.28 -16.78
C LEU A 51 -14.93 12.36 -15.64
N VAL A 52 -15.34 11.19 -15.15
CA VAL A 52 -16.37 11.07 -14.11
C VAL A 52 -15.76 11.17 -12.72
N ASN A 53 -16.29 12.10 -11.90
CA ASN A 53 -15.92 12.21 -10.48
C ASN A 53 -16.82 11.31 -9.61
N TRP A 54 -16.39 10.06 -9.43
CA TRP A 54 -17.15 9.05 -8.68
C TRP A 54 -17.47 9.43 -7.24
N SER A 55 -16.57 10.15 -6.56
CA SER A 55 -16.81 10.62 -5.19
C SER A 55 -17.88 11.69 -5.12
N GLU A 56 -18.07 12.47 -6.18
CA GLU A 56 -19.10 13.51 -6.24
C GLU A 56 -20.45 12.91 -6.64
N LEU A 57 -20.50 12.00 -7.61
CA LEU A 57 -21.70 11.22 -7.91
C LEU A 57 -22.21 10.50 -6.66
N ALA A 58 -21.30 9.85 -5.94
CA ALA A 58 -21.58 9.24 -4.66
C ALA A 58 -22.25 10.22 -3.66
N ARG A 59 -21.83 11.49 -3.64
CA ARG A 59 -22.43 12.50 -2.77
C ARG A 59 -23.82 12.93 -3.24
N ARG A 60 -24.01 13.13 -4.55
CA ARG A 60 -25.29 13.55 -5.14
C ARG A 60 -26.39 12.51 -4.91
N TYR A 61 -26.07 11.24 -5.12
CA TYR A 61 -27.00 10.11 -4.96
C TYR A 61 -27.05 9.54 -3.55
N GLY A 62 -26.30 10.14 -2.61
CA GLY A 62 -26.41 9.85 -1.19
C GLY A 62 -25.91 8.47 -0.77
N VAL A 63 -24.74 8.01 -1.25
CA VAL A 63 -24.14 6.75 -0.74
C VAL A 63 -23.86 6.90 0.74
N LYS A 64 -24.57 6.09 1.53
CA LYS A 64 -24.41 6.07 2.98
C LYS A 64 -23.76 4.77 3.43
N ASN A 65 -22.94 4.89 4.46
CA ASN A 65 -22.47 3.76 5.24
C ASN A 65 -23.63 3.17 6.06
N LYS A 66 -23.40 2.00 6.66
CA LYS A 66 -24.35 1.35 7.60
C LYS A 66 -24.80 2.25 8.76
N THR A 67 -23.99 3.26 9.10
CA THR A 67 -24.27 4.25 10.16
C THR A 67 -25.11 5.43 9.67
N GLY A 68 -25.56 5.43 8.41
CA GLY A 68 -26.34 6.52 7.80
C GLY A 68 -25.54 7.76 7.40
N GLN A 69 -24.23 7.77 7.66
CA GLN A 69 -23.32 8.85 7.27
C GLN A 69 -22.82 8.67 5.84
N MET A 70 -22.40 9.76 5.19
CA MET A 70 -21.77 9.72 3.87
C MET A 70 -20.54 8.80 3.85
N ALA A 71 -20.52 7.86 2.92
CA ALA A 71 -19.41 6.90 2.82
C ALA A 71 -18.13 7.61 2.35
N GLN A 72 -17.05 7.52 3.14
CA GLN A 72 -15.73 8.00 2.71
C GLN A 72 -15.24 7.29 1.45
N ASN A 73 -15.58 6.00 1.32
CA ASN A 73 -15.28 5.18 0.15
C ASN A 73 -16.46 5.15 -0.85
N GLY A 74 -17.39 6.11 -0.80
CA GLY A 74 -18.60 6.14 -1.62
C GLY A 74 -18.36 6.01 -3.12
N GLY A 75 -17.31 6.65 -3.64
CA GLY A 75 -16.94 6.53 -5.05
C GLY A 75 -16.49 5.12 -5.45
N GLN A 76 -15.82 4.39 -4.55
CA GLN A 76 -15.45 2.99 -4.81
C GLN A 76 -16.67 2.07 -4.78
N ILE A 77 -17.61 2.33 -3.86
CA ILE A 77 -18.87 1.60 -3.76
C ILE A 77 -19.68 1.78 -5.06
N ALA A 78 -19.75 3.01 -5.58
CA ALA A 78 -20.43 3.32 -6.84
C ALA A 78 -19.83 2.57 -8.02
N MET A 79 -18.50 2.59 -8.15
CA MET A 79 -17.83 1.87 -9.22
C MET A 79 -18.03 0.35 -9.13
N GLU A 80 -17.98 -0.23 -7.94
CA GLU A 80 -18.15 -1.69 -7.78
C GLU A 80 -19.59 -2.10 -8.07
N TRP A 81 -20.57 -1.32 -7.61
CA TRP A 81 -21.98 -1.56 -7.92
C TRP A 81 -22.27 -1.44 -9.42
N LEU A 82 -21.78 -0.38 -10.08
CA LEU A 82 -21.95 -0.20 -11.53
C LEU A 82 -21.32 -1.36 -12.33
N LYS A 83 -20.18 -1.90 -11.88
CA LYS A 83 -19.60 -3.11 -12.47
C LYS A 83 -20.48 -4.33 -12.29
N SER A 84 -21.09 -4.51 -11.11
CA SER A 84 -22.01 -5.62 -10.88
C SER A 84 -23.27 -5.55 -11.75
N GLU A 85 -23.66 -4.32 -12.12
CA GLU A 85 -24.80 -4.04 -12.99
C GLU A 85 -24.47 -4.12 -14.49
N GLY A 86 -23.20 -4.41 -14.85
CA GLY A 86 -22.76 -4.55 -16.24
C GLY A 86 -22.40 -3.24 -16.94
N VAL A 87 -22.27 -2.13 -16.22
CA VAL A 87 -21.79 -0.86 -16.79
C VAL A 87 -20.27 -0.93 -16.95
N ASP A 88 -19.77 -0.65 -18.15
CA ASP A 88 -18.33 -0.59 -18.41
C ASP A 88 -17.73 0.69 -17.80
N VAL A 89 -17.26 0.58 -16.55
CA VAL A 89 -16.58 1.67 -15.84
C VAL A 89 -15.24 2.04 -16.48
N GLU A 90 -14.65 1.16 -17.29
CA GLU A 90 -13.35 1.42 -17.92
C GLU A 90 -13.42 2.47 -19.03
N ARG A 91 -14.60 2.66 -19.65
CA ARG A 91 -14.84 3.70 -20.67
C ARG A 91 -14.57 5.12 -20.19
N PHE A 92 -14.63 5.34 -18.88
CA PHE A 92 -14.41 6.64 -18.24
C PHE A 92 -12.97 6.84 -17.75
N LYS A 93 -12.08 5.86 -17.94
CA LYS A 93 -10.67 6.03 -17.57
C LYS A 93 -10.04 7.03 -18.53
N LYS A 94 -9.48 8.10 -17.97
CA LYS A 94 -8.61 9.01 -18.72
C LYS A 94 -7.50 8.18 -19.40
N ARG A 95 -7.39 8.24 -20.73
CA ARG A 95 -6.20 7.76 -21.46
C ARG A 95 -4.99 8.49 -20.87
N ARG A 96 -4.18 7.78 -20.08
CA ARG A 96 -2.97 8.36 -19.51
C ARG A 96 -2.02 8.66 -20.67
N ARG A 97 -1.63 9.92 -20.82
CA ARG A 97 -0.45 10.25 -21.62
C ARG A 97 0.78 9.73 -20.88
N GLU A 98 1.83 9.33 -21.59
CA GLU A 98 3.11 8.86 -21.02
C GLU A 98 3.62 9.80 -19.90
N SER A 99 3.35 11.10 -20.03
CA SER A 99 3.66 12.16 -19.06
C SER A 99 2.96 12.04 -17.70
N ASP A 100 1.80 11.37 -17.64
CA ASP A 100 0.96 11.23 -16.45
C ASP A 100 1.35 9.98 -15.62
N ILE A 101 2.19 9.09 -16.15
CA ILE A 101 2.43 7.74 -15.61
C ILE A 101 3.24 7.76 -14.29
N GLY A 102 3.91 8.86 -13.94
CA GLY A 102 4.94 8.78 -12.91
C GLY A 102 5.08 9.98 -11.99
N ASN A 103 4.13 10.19 -11.08
CA ASN A 103 4.46 10.68 -9.73
C ASN A 103 5.23 12.01 -9.67
N ILE A 104 5.03 12.97 -10.58
CA ILE A 104 5.76 14.26 -10.54
C ILE A 104 5.62 14.90 -9.16
N ARG A 105 4.42 14.90 -8.57
CA ARG A 105 4.18 15.43 -7.22
C ARG A 105 4.87 14.63 -6.09
N LYS A 106 4.97 13.30 -6.19
CA LYS A 106 5.72 12.47 -5.21
C LYS A 106 7.24 12.56 -5.41
N LYS A 107 7.70 12.81 -6.64
CA LYS A 107 9.11 13.07 -6.97
C LYS A 107 9.51 14.48 -6.50
N MET A 108 8.65 15.47 -6.69
CA MET A 108 8.86 16.85 -6.21
C MET A 108 8.78 16.99 -4.69
N LYS A 109 7.94 16.21 -4.00
CA LYS A 109 7.97 16.17 -2.52
C LYS A 109 9.24 15.52 -1.95
N LYS A 110 10.04 14.82 -2.76
CA LYS A 110 11.38 14.35 -2.37
C LYS A 110 12.47 15.40 -2.64
N SER A 111 12.20 16.43 -3.45
CA SER A 111 13.14 17.50 -3.77
C SER A 111 12.87 18.73 -2.89
N VAL A 112 13.02 18.57 -1.57
CA VAL A 112 13.08 19.71 -0.65
C VAL A 112 14.47 19.71 -0.02
N GLY A 113 15.36 20.54 -0.58
CA GLY A 113 16.63 20.96 0.01
C GLY A 113 17.85 20.07 -0.27
N GLY A 114 18.83 20.61 -1.03
CA GLY A 114 20.15 19.99 -1.25
C GLY A 114 20.52 19.77 -2.72
N GLU A 115 20.28 20.74 -3.60
CA GLU A 115 20.45 20.66 -5.07
C GLU A 115 21.91 20.57 -5.56
N ILE A 116 22.82 20.08 -4.72
CA ILE A 116 24.07 19.49 -5.14
C ILE A 116 24.13 18.12 -4.49
N THR A 117 23.60 17.11 -5.17
CA THR A 117 23.96 15.73 -4.83
C THR A 117 25.36 15.50 -5.37
N VAL A 118 26.38 15.68 -4.52
CA VAL A 118 27.73 15.27 -4.87
C VAL A 118 27.69 13.75 -5.06
N PRO A 119 28.21 13.20 -6.17
CA PRO A 119 28.30 11.77 -6.33
C PRO A 119 29.05 11.19 -5.14
N CYS A 120 28.34 10.43 -4.30
CA CYS A 120 28.98 9.73 -3.21
C CYS A 120 29.69 8.51 -3.85
N PRO A 121 31.03 8.36 -3.69
CA PRO A 121 31.78 7.29 -4.34
C PRO A 121 31.31 5.90 -3.88
N GLU A 122 30.66 5.82 -2.71
CA GLU A 122 30.15 4.57 -2.16
C GLU A 122 28.68 4.68 -1.77
N SER A 123 27.91 3.63 -2.03
CA SER A 123 26.52 3.57 -1.59
C SER A 123 26.44 3.41 -0.06
N SER A 124 25.38 3.95 0.54
CA SER A 124 25.12 3.83 1.99
C SER A 124 25.17 2.38 2.49
N ARG A 125 24.74 1.43 1.66
CA ARG A 125 24.79 -0.01 1.96
C ARG A 125 26.22 -0.54 2.04
N LYS A 126 27.12 -0.10 1.15
CA LYS A 126 28.54 -0.47 1.18
C LYS A 126 29.25 0.15 2.40
N LEU A 127 28.95 1.40 2.72
CA LEU A 127 29.47 2.07 3.92
C LEU A 127 29.04 1.36 5.20
N GLN A 128 27.77 0.95 5.29
CA GLN A 128 27.28 0.17 6.44
C GLN A 128 27.95 -1.21 6.55
N ALA A 129 28.21 -1.89 5.43
CA ALA A 129 28.91 -3.17 5.43
C ALA A 129 30.36 -3.02 5.92
N LYS A 130 31.10 -2.06 5.37
CA LYS A 130 32.47 -1.74 5.81
C LYS A 130 32.51 -1.33 7.28
N LEU A 131 31.55 -0.53 7.75
CA LEU A 131 31.50 -0.13 9.15
C LEU A 131 31.26 -1.33 10.07
N LYS A 132 30.38 -2.26 9.69
CA LYS A 132 30.18 -3.51 10.44
C LYS A 132 31.44 -4.36 10.47
N GLU A 133 32.14 -4.50 9.34
CA GLU A 133 33.41 -5.21 9.27
C GLU A 133 34.46 -4.57 10.18
N LYS A 134 34.56 -3.23 10.19
CA LYS A 134 35.47 -2.48 11.07
C LYS A 134 35.14 -2.56 12.56
N ILE A 135 33.85 -2.67 12.88
CA ILE A 135 33.40 -2.90 14.26
C ILE A 135 33.75 -4.34 14.68
N LEU A 136 33.56 -5.32 13.79
CA LEU A 136 33.90 -6.72 14.04
C LEU A 136 35.42 -6.95 14.12
N SER A 137 36.21 -6.24 13.34
CA SER A 137 37.68 -6.30 13.40
C SER A 137 38.28 -5.54 14.58
N GLY A 138 37.46 -4.80 15.35
CA GLY A 138 37.92 -4.01 16.49
C GLY A 138 38.63 -2.70 16.13
N GLU A 139 38.73 -2.35 14.83
CA GLU A 139 39.34 -1.09 14.38
C GLU A 139 38.55 0.15 14.83
N VAL A 140 37.23 0.02 14.96
CA VAL A 140 36.35 1.10 15.39
C VAL A 140 35.60 0.66 16.63
N ASN A 141 35.97 1.25 17.77
CA ASN A 141 35.34 0.96 19.04
C ASN A 141 34.05 1.79 19.19
N VAL A 142 32.89 1.15 19.24
CA VAL A 142 31.57 1.80 19.35
C VAL A 142 31.32 2.34 20.78
N GLY A 143 32.22 2.01 21.71
CA GLY A 143 32.19 2.38 23.11
C GLY A 143 32.02 1.15 24.02
N GLU A 144 32.28 1.34 25.30
CA GLU A 144 32.13 0.30 26.31
C GLU A 144 30.68 0.21 26.79
N LEU A 145 30.19 -1.01 27.03
CA LEU A 145 28.88 -1.22 27.62
C LEU A 145 28.92 -0.83 29.11
N ILE A 146 28.59 0.42 29.42
CA ILE A 146 28.70 0.93 30.81
C ILE A 146 27.62 0.33 31.73
N VAL A 147 26.35 0.23 31.30
CA VAL A 147 25.27 -0.44 32.05
C VAL A 147 24.16 -0.92 31.11
N PRO A 148 23.63 -2.15 31.23
CA PRO A 148 22.42 -2.56 30.51
C PRO A 148 21.20 -1.80 31.04
N ARG A 149 20.70 -0.82 30.26
CA ARG A 149 19.46 -0.10 30.58
C ARG A 149 18.25 -0.86 30.03
N LYS A 150 17.32 -1.26 30.90
CA LYS A 150 16.00 -1.75 30.47
C LYS A 150 15.22 -0.60 29.85
N VAL A 151 14.92 -0.69 28.56
CA VAL A 151 14.05 0.25 27.85
C VAL A 151 12.65 -0.35 27.80
N ASN A 152 11.72 0.16 28.61
CA ASN A 152 10.32 -0.23 28.55
C ASN A 152 9.65 0.48 27.35
N GLY A 153 9.69 -0.15 26.18
CA GLY A 153 8.98 0.29 24.99
C GLY A 153 8.18 -0.86 24.37
N ASN A 154 6.93 -0.60 24.00
CA ASN A 154 5.95 -1.55 23.42
C ASN A 154 6.31 -2.08 22.01
N LYS A 155 7.58 -2.30 21.70
CA LYS A 155 8.01 -2.91 20.44
C LYS A 155 9.08 -3.96 20.74
N SER A 156 8.74 -5.22 20.48
CA SER A 156 9.62 -6.37 20.58
C SER A 156 10.78 -6.24 19.59
N LEU A 157 11.85 -5.58 20.01
CA LEU A 157 13.14 -5.75 19.34
C LEU A 157 13.69 -7.10 19.78
N HIS A 158 13.86 -8.00 18.81
CA HIS A 158 14.60 -9.24 19.01
C HIS A 158 15.97 -8.88 19.60
N THR A 159 16.19 -9.25 20.86
CA THR A 159 17.46 -9.09 21.55
C THR A 159 18.46 -10.05 20.92
N THR A 160 19.10 -9.65 19.82
CA THR A 160 20.28 -10.38 19.34
C THR A 160 21.41 -10.07 20.33
N LYS A 161 21.74 -11.05 21.18
CA LYS A 161 22.94 -11.00 22.02
C LYS A 161 24.15 -10.84 21.11
N ILE A 162 24.72 -9.64 21.07
CA ILE A 162 26.04 -9.43 20.48
C ILE A 162 27.04 -9.83 21.56
N VAL A 163 27.68 -10.99 21.36
CA VAL A 163 28.79 -11.46 22.20
C VAL A 163 30.06 -10.83 21.62
N TYR A 164 30.76 -10.03 22.43
CA TYR A 164 32.09 -9.54 22.10
C TYR A 164 33.12 -10.51 22.71
N THR A 165 34.01 -11.04 21.88
CA THR A 165 35.23 -11.72 22.32
C THR A 165 36.34 -10.68 22.47
N GLN A 166 37.04 -10.71 23.61
CA GLN A 166 38.26 -9.92 23.86
C GLN A 166 39.41 -10.38 22.98
#